data_AF-A0A497GQ55-F1
#
_entry.id   AF-A0A497GQ55-F1
#
_cell.length_a   1.000
_cell.length_b   1.000
_cell.length_c   1.000
_cell.angle_alpha   90.00
_cell.angle_beta   90.00
_cell.angle_gamma   90.00
#
_symmetry.space_group_name_H-M   'P 1'
#
loop_
_entity.id
_entity.type
_entity.pdbx_description
1 polymer ?
#
loop_
_entity_poly.entity_id
_entity_poly.type
_entity_poly.pdbx_seq_one_letter_code
_entity_poly.pdbx_strand_id
1 'polypeptide(L)'
;MMNPIKELQLAGTSLAKAEQSIEVDDEVLAKDASRRAIRHAAKAVALTYIDESNIVDLRSSILMAMEHMPPKLWAEALRLLEIIRSLDEENVQILVDLAREAVEVAVGIVLTEAFSREG
;
A
#
# COMPACT_ATOMS: atom_id res chain seq x y z
N MET A 1 -9.70 -16.17 -2.68
CA MET A 1 -10.01 -14.81 -2.22
C MET A 1 -8.90 -14.37 -1.29
N MET A 2 -7.91 -13.68 -1.82
CA MET A 2 -6.96 -12.93 -1.02
C MET A 2 -7.70 -11.76 -0.35
N ASN A 3 -7.55 -11.64 0.96
CA ASN A 3 -8.27 -10.70 1.80
C ASN A 3 -7.50 -9.37 1.87
N PRO A 4 -8.13 -8.19 1.68
CA PRO A 4 -7.49 -6.88 1.88
C PRO A 4 -6.72 -6.77 3.20
N ILE A 5 -7.26 -7.34 4.28
CA ILE A 5 -6.63 -7.36 5.61
C ILE A 5 -5.33 -8.20 5.60
N LYS A 6 -5.28 -9.29 4.83
CA LYS A 6 -4.06 -10.09 4.70
C LYS A 6 -2.96 -9.30 3.99
N GLU A 7 -3.30 -8.56 2.94
CA GLU A 7 -2.34 -7.68 2.26
C GLU A 7 -1.87 -6.54 3.18
N LEU A 8 -2.75 -5.96 4.02
CA LEU A 8 -2.33 -5.01 5.05
C LEU A 8 -1.33 -5.61 6.06
N GLN A 9 -1.57 -6.84 6.53
CA GLN A 9 -0.64 -7.52 7.44
C GLN A 9 0.73 -7.75 6.79
N LEU A 10 0.75 -8.13 5.51
CA LEU A 10 1.98 -8.28 4.73
C LEU A 10 2.69 -6.93 4.52
N ALA A 11 1.92 -5.85 4.30
CA ALA A 11 2.45 -4.49 4.19
C ALA A 11 3.13 -4.06 5.50
N GLY A 12 2.45 -4.21 6.64
CA GLY A 12 3.00 -3.87 7.96
C GLY A 12 4.22 -4.71 8.34
N THR A 13 4.21 -6.01 8.05
CA THR A 13 5.38 -6.89 8.27
C THR A 13 6.58 -6.44 7.43
N SER A 14 6.33 -6.05 6.18
CA SER A 14 7.40 -5.57 5.29
C SER A 14 7.93 -4.20 5.73
N LEU A 15 7.06 -3.30 6.21
CA LEU A 15 7.47 -2.01 6.76
C LEU A 15 8.34 -2.19 8.01
N ALA A 16 7.89 -3.02 8.97
CA ALA A 16 8.67 -3.30 10.18
C ALA A 16 10.06 -3.88 9.84
N LYS A 17 10.12 -4.74 8.82
CA LYS A 17 11.40 -5.25 8.31
C LYS A 17 12.27 -4.15 7.70
N ALA A 18 11.68 -3.22 6.95
CA ALA A 18 12.42 -2.10 6.37
C ALA A 18 13.01 -1.19 7.47
N GLU A 19 12.22 -0.85 8.48
CA GLU A 19 12.64 -0.02 9.61
C GLU A 19 13.75 -0.69 10.42
N GLN A 20 13.61 -1.99 10.74
CA GLN A 20 14.67 -2.76 11.38
C GLN A 20 15.96 -2.83 10.55
N SER A 21 15.84 -2.88 9.22
CA SER A 21 17.01 -2.96 8.33
C SER A 21 17.81 -1.65 8.30
N ILE A 22 17.15 -0.50 8.49
CA ILE A 22 17.84 0.78 8.70
C ILE A 22 18.66 0.73 10.00
N GLU A 23 18.10 0.20 11.09
CA GLU A 23 18.79 0.15 12.39
C GLU A 23 20.11 -0.66 12.35
N VAL A 24 20.23 -1.58 11.39
CA VAL A 24 21.41 -2.44 11.21
C VAL A 24 22.23 -2.09 9.96
N ASP A 25 21.99 -0.92 9.35
CA ASP A 25 22.67 -0.42 8.15
C ASP A 25 22.61 -1.36 6.92
N ASP A 26 21.56 -2.19 6.79
CA ASP A 26 21.31 -3.02 5.61
C ASP A 26 20.39 -2.31 4.61
N GLU A 27 20.99 -1.40 3.82
CA GLU A 27 20.24 -0.59 2.84
C GLU A 27 19.55 -1.44 1.76
N VAL A 28 20.17 -2.53 1.31
CA VAL A 28 19.62 -3.37 0.25
C VAL A 28 18.33 -4.03 0.74
N LEU A 29 18.36 -4.58 1.96
CA LEU A 29 17.20 -5.18 2.58
C LEU A 29 16.11 -4.14 2.88
N ALA A 30 16.50 -2.96 3.38
CA ALA A 30 15.59 -1.87 3.67
C ALA A 30 14.83 -1.41 2.40
N LYS A 31 15.53 -1.22 1.29
CA LYS A 31 14.91 -0.84 0.01
C LYS A 31 13.96 -1.91 -0.50
N ASP A 32 14.37 -3.17 -0.51
CA ASP A 32 13.56 -4.29 -0.97
C ASP A 32 12.29 -4.49 -0.10
N ALA A 33 12.45 -4.42 1.22
CA ALA A 33 11.34 -4.49 2.17
C ALA A 33 10.36 -3.30 2.02
N SER A 34 10.86 -2.09 1.81
CA SER A 34 10.03 -0.90 1.58
C SER A 34 9.20 -1.01 0.31
N ARG A 35 9.82 -1.45 -0.79
CA ARG A 35 9.10 -1.70 -2.05
C ARG A 35 8.03 -2.78 -1.85
N ARG A 36 8.30 -3.85 -1.10
CA ARG A 36 7.26 -4.83 -0.74
C ARG A 36 6.11 -4.21 0.05
N ALA A 37 6.41 -3.39 1.06
CA ALA A 37 5.38 -2.72 1.86
C ALA A 37 4.45 -1.88 0.99
N ILE A 38 5.01 -1.04 0.10
CA ILE A 38 4.24 -0.23 -0.86
C ILE A 38 3.36 -1.12 -1.76
N ARG A 39 3.91 -2.19 -2.33
CA ARG A 39 3.15 -3.09 -3.22
C ARG A 39 2.00 -3.77 -2.49
N HIS A 40 2.22 -4.25 -1.26
CA HIS A 40 1.17 -4.87 -0.46
C HIS A 40 0.11 -3.87 -0.02
N ALA A 41 0.50 -2.65 0.36
CA ALA A 41 -0.42 -1.57 0.68
C ALA A 41 -1.33 -1.22 -0.51
N ALA A 42 -0.75 -1.06 -1.71
CA ALA A 42 -1.51 -0.83 -2.94
C ALA A 42 -2.47 -1.98 -3.27
N LYS A 43 -2.03 -3.23 -3.13
CA LYS A 43 -2.91 -4.39 -3.32
C LYS A 43 -4.06 -4.43 -2.33
N ALA A 44 -3.81 -4.10 -1.06
CA ALA A 44 -4.87 -4.05 -0.05
C ALA A 44 -5.97 -3.04 -0.43
N VAL A 45 -5.57 -1.85 -0.88
CA VAL A 45 -6.51 -0.82 -1.34
C VAL A 45 -7.29 -1.29 -2.57
N ALA A 46 -6.62 -1.88 -3.58
CA ALA A 46 -7.31 -2.38 -4.76
C ALA A 46 -8.33 -3.47 -4.41
N LEU A 47 -7.92 -4.49 -3.65
CA LEU A 47 -8.78 -5.62 -3.25
C LEU A 47 -9.97 -5.22 -2.38
N THR A 48 -9.95 -4.00 -1.82
CA THR A 48 -11.09 -3.49 -1.04
C THR A 48 -12.31 -3.21 -1.92
N TYR A 49 -12.06 -2.83 -3.18
CA TYR A 49 -13.10 -2.35 -4.11
C TYR A 49 -13.26 -3.22 -5.36
N ILE A 50 -12.26 -4.01 -5.73
CA ILE A 50 -12.31 -4.89 -6.91
C ILE A 50 -11.86 -6.32 -6.59
N ASP A 51 -12.37 -7.29 -7.36
CA ASP A 51 -12.01 -8.69 -7.22
C ASP A 51 -10.54 -8.97 -7.58
N GLU A 52 -9.96 -9.97 -6.90
CA GLU A 52 -8.58 -10.42 -7.12
C GLU A 52 -8.29 -10.80 -8.58
N SER A 53 -9.28 -11.33 -9.31
CA SER A 53 -9.13 -11.68 -10.73
C SER A 53 -8.94 -10.47 -11.64
N ASN A 54 -9.27 -9.28 -11.17
CA ASN A 54 -9.15 -8.03 -11.92
C ASN A 54 -7.84 -7.29 -11.61
N ILE A 55 -7.01 -7.81 -10.69
CA ILE A 55 -5.71 -7.23 -10.38
C ILE A 55 -4.73 -7.55 -11.52
N VAL A 56 -4.25 -6.50 -12.19
CA VAL A 56 -3.29 -6.58 -13.31
C VAL A 56 -1.94 -6.01 -12.90
N ASP A 57 -1.78 -4.70 -12.97
CA ASP A 57 -0.69 -3.93 -12.37
C ASP A 57 -1.22 -3.00 -11.27
N LEU A 58 -0.34 -2.54 -10.39
CA LEU A 58 -0.76 -1.77 -9.20
C LEU A 58 -1.45 -0.46 -9.57
N ARG A 59 -0.92 0.27 -10.58
CA ARG A 59 -1.47 1.56 -10.96
C ARG A 59 -2.87 1.40 -11.54
N SER A 60 -3.04 0.51 -12.51
CA SER A 60 -4.35 0.27 -13.14
C SER A 60 -5.35 -0.29 -12.14
N SER A 61 -4.91 -1.18 -11.23
CA SER A 61 -5.79 -1.76 -10.21
C SER A 61 -6.32 -0.70 -9.23
N ILE A 62 -5.49 0.26 -8.82
CA ILE A 62 -5.95 1.39 -7.98
C ILE A 62 -6.91 2.29 -8.76
N LEU A 63 -6.62 2.61 -10.03
CA LEU A 63 -7.53 3.43 -10.85
C LEU A 63 -8.89 2.76 -11.04
N MET A 64 -8.92 1.44 -11.27
CA MET A 64 -10.17 0.67 -11.33
C MET A 64 -10.90 0.66 -9.99
N ALA A 65 -10.17 0.48 -8.88
CA ALA A 65 -10.75 0.58 -7.54
C ALA A 65 -11.39 1.95 -7.26
N MET A 66 -10.82 3.04 -7.79
CA MET A 66 -11.38 4.38 -7.64
C MET A 66 -12.78 4.54 -8.28
N GLU A 67 -13.13 3.75 -9.30
CA GLU A 67 -14.48 3.76 -9.91
C GLU A 67 -15.58 3.33 -8.91
N HIS A 68 -15.21 2.53 -7.91
CA HIS A 68 -16.10 2.04 -6.87
C HIS A 68 -15.83 2.69 -5.50
N MET A 69 -14.82 3.55 -5.42
CA MET A 69 -14.39 4.20 -4.18
C MET A 69 -15.23 5.45 -3.90
N PRO A 70 -15.70 5.66 -2.64
CA PRO A 70 -16.31 6.92 -2.24
C PRO A 70 -15.40 8.12 -2.55
N PRO A 71 -15.92 9.21 -3.16
CA PRO A 71 -15.10 10.37 -3.55
C PRO A 71 -14.29 11.00 -2.42
N LYS A 72 -14.76 10.88 -1.17
CA LYS A 72 -14.07 11.36 0.03
C LYS A 72 -12.71 10.69 0.27
N LEU A 73 -12.43 9.54 -0.35
CA LEU A 73 -11.17 8.77 -0.22
C LEU A 73 -10.24 8.92 -1.44
N TRP A 74 -10.64 9.72 -2.44
CA TRP A 74 -9.88 9.84 -3.67
C TRP A 74 -8.54 10.53 -3.47
N ALA A 75 -8.43 11.47 -2.53
CA ALA A 75 -7.16 12.15 -2.25
C ALA A 75 -6.10 11.14 -1.79
N GLU A 76 -6.49 10.23 -0.91
CA GLU A 76 -5.65 9.15 -0.39
C GLU A 76 -5.27 8.16 -1.50
N ALA A 77 -6.22 7.78 -2.36
CA ALA A 77 -5.93 6.90 -3.50
C ALA A 77 -4.96 7.55 -4.50
N LEU A 78 -5.14 8.83 -4.80
CA LEU A 78 -4.22 9.60 -5.65
C LEU A 78 -2.83 9.68 -5.02
N ARG A 79 -2.75 9.87 -3.69
CA ARG A 79 -1.47 9.86 -2.98
C ARG A 79 -0.76 8.52 -3.11
N LEU A 80 -1.50 7.41 -2.98
CA LEU A 80 -0.93 6.08 -3.17
C LEU A 80 -0.41 5.87 -4.61
N LEU A 81 -1.10 6.39 -5.62
CA LEU A 81 -0.62 6.37 -7.00
C LEU A 81 0.69 7.14 -7.19
N GLU A 82 0.86 8.28 -6.51
CA GLU A 82 2.12 9.02 -6.52
C GLU A 82 3.25 8.20 -5.89
N ILE A 83 2.99 7.55 -4.76
CA ILE A 83 3.98 6.69 -4.10
C ILE A 83 4.38 5.51 -5.00
N ILE A 84 3.42 4.87 -5.67
CA ILE A 84 3.70 3.78 -6.63
C ILE A 84 4.61 4.25 -7.77
N ARG A 85 4.47 5.51 -8.21
CA ARG A 85 5.32 6.09 -9.27
C ARG A 85 6.78 6.29 -8.81
N SER A 86 7.02 6.35 -7.51
CA SER A 86 8.35 6.52 -6.90
C SER A 86 8.94 5.19 -6.37
N LEU A 87 8.46 4.04 -6.85
CA LEU A 87 8.96 2.72 -6.41
C LEU A 87 10.44 2.48 -6.73
N ASP A 88 10.98 3.18 -7.73
CA ASP A 88 12.38 3.15 -8.13
C ASP A 88 13.25 4.17 -7.39
N GLU A 89 12.72 4.82 -6.34
CA GLU A 89 13.51 5.67 -5.45
C GLU A 89 14.72 4.90 -4.89
N GLU A 90 15.88 5.53 -4.94
CA GLU A 90 17.17 4.95 -4.55
C GLU A 90 17.69 5.50 -3.24
N ASN A 91 17.15 6.59 -2.73
CA ASN A 91 17.39 7.02 -1.36
C ASN A 91 16.58 6.14 -0.40
N VAL A 92 17.28 5.36 0.43
CA VAL A 92 16.66 4.41 1.36
C VAL A 92 15.72 5.10 2.35
N GLN A 93 16.11 6.27 2.87
CA GLN A 93 15.30 7.00 3.85
C GLN A 93 13.98 7.47 3.22
N ILE A 94 14.06 8.07 2.03
CA ILE A 94 12.86 8.50 1.29
C ILE A 94 11.95 7.31 0.99
N LEU A 95 12.52 6.18 0.55
CA LEU A 95 11.74 5.00 0.20
C LEU A 95 11.05 4.36 1.42
N VAL A 96 11.67 4.40 2.59
CA VAL A 96 11.07 3.93 3.85
C VAL A 96 9.94 4.87 4.30
N ASP A 97 10.14 6.18 4.17
CA ASP A 97 9.09 7.16 4.49
C ASP A 97 7.88 7.02 3.53
N LEU A 98 8.13 6.78 2.25
CA LEU A 98 7.09 6.44 1.27
C LEU A 98 6.38 5.13 1.62
N ALA A 99 7.11 4.12 2.11
CA ALA A 99 6.51 2.87 2.56
C ALA A 99 5.62 3.06 3.78
N ARG A 100 6.04 3.87 4.75
CA ARG A 100 5.24 4.22 5.93
C ARG A 100 3.93 4.89 5.52
N GLU A 101 4.03 5.92 4.68
CA GLU A 101 2.86 6.64 4.19
C GLU A 101 1.91 5.73 3.38
N ALA A 102 2.45 4.86 2.53
CA ALA A 102 1.62 3.91 1.78
C ALA A 102 0.83 2.99 2.71
N VAL A 103 1.46 2.47 3.78
CA VAL A 103 0.78 1.64 4.79
C VAL A 103 -0.29 2.44 5.53
N GLU A 104 0.00 3.67 5.96
CA GLU A 104 -0.96 4.55 6.64
C GLU A 104 -2.19 4.84 5.77
N VAL A 105 -1.97 5.21 4.51
CA VAL A 105 -3.03 5.42 3.51
C VAL A 105 -3.87 4.16 3.33
N ALA A 106 -3.23 3.00 3.16
CA ALA A 106 -3.94 1.74 2.97
C ALA A 106 -4.78 1.36 4.20
N VAL A 107 -4.24 1.52 5.41
CA VAL A 107 -4.99 1.30 6.66
C VAL A 107 -6.20 2.21 6.74
N GLY A 108 -6.02 3.51 6.44
CA GLY A 108 -7.09 4.50 6.46
C GLY A 108 -8.25 4.13 5.52
N ILE A 109 -7.93 3.77 4.27
CA ILE A 109 -8.94 3.38 3.27
C ILE A 109 -9.63 2.06 3.64
N VAL A 110 -8.85 1.01 3.90
CA VAL A 110 -9.37 -0.36 4.10
C VAL A 110 -10.24 -0.44 5.35
N LEU A 111 -9.82 0.17 6.47
CA LEU A 111 -10.60 0.15 7.70
C LEU A 111 -11.85 1.04 7.59
N THR A 112 -11.76 2.19 6.92
CA THR A 112 -12.94 3.06 6.69
C THR A 112 -14.02 2.30 5.91
N GLU A 113 -13.63 1.57 4.88
CA GLU A 113 -14.58 0.78 4.09
C GLU A 113 -15.12 -0.42 4.90
N ALA A 114 -14.27 -1.12 5.65
CA ALA A 114 -14.69 -2.24 6.49
C ALA A 114 -15.78 -1.81 7.49
N PHE A 115 -15.58 -0.68 8.20
CA PHE A 115 -16.57 -0.16 9.13
C PHE A 115 -17.84 0.38 8.45
N SER A 116 -17.73 0.87 7.21
CA SER A 116 -18.89 1.34 6.45
C SER A 116 -19.83 0.22 6.00
N ARG A 117 -19.34 -1.03 5.95
CA ARG A 117 -20.15 -2.22 5.59
C ARG A 117 -20.85 -2.89 6.76
N GLU A 118 -20.45 -2.55 7.99
CA GLU A 118 -21.02 -3.11 9.22
C GLU A 118 -22.20 -2.28 9.79
N GLY A 119 -22.43 -1.07 9.28
CA GLY A 119 -23.53 -0.18 9.66
C GLY A 119 -24.64 -0.11 8.62
#